data_AF-A0A0Q4IXK2-F1
#
_entry.id   AF-A0A0Q4IXK2-F1
#
_cell.length_a   1.000
_cell.length_b   1.000
_cell.length_c   1.000
_cell.angle_alpha   90.00
_cell.angle_beta   90.00
_cell.angle_gamma   90.00
#
_symmetry.space_group_name_H-M   'P 1'
#
loop_
_entity.id
_entity.type
_entity.pdbx_description
1 polymer ?
#
loop_
_entity_poly.entity_id
_entity_poly.type
_entity_poly.pdbx_seq_one_letter_code
_entity_poly.pdbx_strand_id
1 'polypeptide(L)'
;MERSMRSLMPDARRIAASYLTSTGRSNDARTVLAGSGDDYVEVRVALQALSEIAARVGRAERALACYADESFWEADCAEASLAFHDHGEIARSALAGKELYALHRD
;
A
#
# COMPACT_ATOMS: atom_id res chain seq x y z
N MET A 1 -5.17 14.13 4.76
CA MET A 1 -4.55 13.88 3.44
C MET A 1 -3.07 14.31 3.40
N GLU A 2 -2.71 15.51 3.87
CA GLU A 2 -1.32 16.01 3.90
C GLU A 2 -0.30 15.16 4.69
N ARG A 3 -0.74 14.47 5.75
CA ARG A 3 0.14 13.64 6.59
C ARG A 3 0.64 12.36 5.90
N SER A 4 -0.18 11.74 5.04
CA SER A 4 0.23 10.58 4.21
C SER A 4 1.22 10.98 3.13
N MET A 5 1.05 12.17 2.54
CA MET A 5 1.90 12.61 1.42
C MET A 5 3.34 12.94 1.86
N ARG A 6 3.53 13.48 3.07
CA ARG A 6 4.87 13.65 3.68
C ARG A 6 5.58 12.31 3.93
N SER A 7 4.84 11.23 4.15
CA SER A 7 5.40 9.90 4.38
C SER A 7 5.99 9.27 3.11
N LEU A 8 5.48 9.65 1.93
CA LEU A 8 5.84 9.00 0.65
C LEU A 8 6.98 9.71 -0.08
N MET A 9 7.30 10.95 0.28
CA MET A 9 8.35 11.74 -0.38
C MET A 9 9.73 11.06 -0.36
N PRO A 10 10.21 10.48 0.75
CA PRO A 10 11.48 9.75 0.76
C PRO A 10 11.52 8.58 -0.24
N ASP A 11 10.40 7.87 -0.39
CA ASP A 11 10.29 6.75 -1.33
C ASP A 11 10.21 7.25 -2.78
N ALA A 12 9.46 8.31 -3.03
CA ALA A 12 9.40 8.97 -4.34
C ALA A 12 10.79 9.43 -4.81
N ARG A 13 11.55 10.06 -3.91
CA ARG A 13 12.95 10.46 -4.16
C ARG A 13 13.83 9.26 -4.49
N ARG A 14 13.69 8.15 -3.76
CA ARG A 14 14.49 6.93 -3.98
C ARG A 14 14.21 6.31 -5.35
N ILE A 15 12.94 6.23 -5.73
CA ILE A 15 12.51 5.72 -7.05
C ILE A 15 13.06 6.63 -8.16
N ALA A 16 12.85 7.94 -8.04
CA ALA A 16 13.34 8.91 -9.00
C ALA A 16 14.87 8.87 -9.14
N ALA A 17 15.61 8.81 -8.03
CA ALA A 17 17.05 8.72 -8.04
C ALA A 17 17.57 7.41 -8.67
N SER A 18 16.88 6.29 -8.44
CA SER A 18 17.19 5.02 -9.09
C SER A 18 17.03 5.11 -10.60
N TYR A 19 15.92 5.68 -11.07
CA TYR A 19 15.69 5.93 -12.49
C TYR A 19 16.75 6.89 -13.09
N LEU A 20 16.99 8.04 -12.45
CA LEU A 20 17.99 9.01 -12.91
C LEU A 20 19.38 8.38 -13.03
N THR A 21 19.79 7.58 -12.04
CA THR A 21 21.06 6.83 -12.08
C THR A 21 21.10 5.87 -13.27
N SER A 22 20.03 5.11 -13.52
CA SER A 22 19.96 4.16 -14.65
C SER A 22 20.06 4.84 -16.02
N THR A 23 19.66 6.11 -16.11
CA THR A 23 19.76 6.93 -17.33
C THR A 23 21.07 7.71 -17.45
N GLY A 24 22.04 7.49 -16.56
CA GLY A 24 23.33 8.18 -16.55
C GLY A 24 23.31 9.58 -15.90
N ARG A 25 22.18 9.99 -15.31
CA ARG A 25 22.01 11.29 -14.63
C ARG A 25 22.37 11.21 -13.14
N SER A 26 23.54 10.66 -12.82
CA SER A 26 23.95 10.37 -11.43
C SER A 26 24.14 11.61 -10.55
N ASN A 27 24.43 12.78 -11.14
CA ASN A 27 24.47 14.04 -10.39
C ASN A 27 23.07 14.45 -9.92
N ASP A 28 22.08 14.39 -10.81
CA ASP A 28 20.69 14.71 -10.52
C ASP A 28 20.11 13.74 -9.47
N ALA A 29 20.45 12.45 -9.59
CA ALA A 29 20.08 11.45 -8.59
C ALA A 29 20.58 11.82 -7.19
N ARG A 30 21.82 12.32 -7.06
CA ARG A 30 22.37 12.81 -5.78
C ARG A 30 21.62 14.04 -5.27
N THR A 31 21.29 14.99 -6.14
CA THR A 31 20.49 16.18 -5.79
C THR A 31 19.11 15.81 -5.24
N VAL A 32 18.43 14.86 -5.89
CA VAL A 32 17.12 14.35 -5.45
C VAL A 32 17.23 13.65 -4.09
N LEU A 33 18.24 12.79 -3.88
CA LEU A 33 18.45 12.10 -2.60
C LEU A 33 18.81 13.06 -1.46
N ALA A 34 19.49 14.16 -1.75
CA ALA A 34 19.77 15.22 -0.79
C ALA A 34 18.53 16.03 -0.39
N GLY A 35 17.39 15.80 -1.05
CA GLY A 35 16.11 16.47 -0.78
C GLY A 35 15.95 17.83 -1.45
N SER A 36 16.80 18.16 -2.42
CA SER A 36 16.77 19.42 -3.16
C SER A 36 16.19 19.30 -4.57
N GLY A 37 15.65 18.13 -4.93
CA GLY A 37 15.13 17.85 -6.27
C GLY A 37 13.64 17.47 -6.31
N ASP A 38 12.83 17.96 -5.36
CA ASP A 38 11.40 17.60 -5.28
C ASP A 38 10.57 18.10 -6.47
N ASP A 39 11.07 19.09 -7.19
CA ASP A 39 10.49 19.68 -8.39
C ASP A 39 10.76 18.87 -9.67
N TYR A 40 11.69 17.91 -9.62
CA TYR A 40 12.00 17.05 -10.75
C TYR A 40 10.76 16.26 -11.18
N VAL A 41 10.57 16.13 -12.49
CA VAL A 41 9.40 15.42 -13.05
C VAL A 41 9.37 13.97 -12.59
N GLU A 42 10.53 13.34 -12.45
CA GLU A 42 10.68 11.97 -11.97
C GLU A 42 10.18 11.81 -10.53
N VAL A 43 10.47 12.79 -9.65
CA VAL A 43 10.00 12.78 -8.26
C VAL A 43 8.49 12.99 -8.21
N ARG A 44 7.96 13.94 -8.98
CA ARG A 44 6.51 14.21 -9.05
C ARG A 44 5.73 13.01 -9.57
N VAL A 45 6.23 12.35 -10.62
CA VAL A 45 5.61 11.13 -11.18
C VAL A 45 5.66 9.99 -10.16
N ALA A 46 6.81 9.75 -9.53
CA ALA A 46 6.93 8.72 -8.50
C ALA A 46 5.99 8.98 -7.31
N LEU A 47 5.90 10.23 -6.85
CA LEU A 47 5.01 10.63 -5.76
C LEU A 47 3.53 10.42 -6.13
N GLN A 48 3.14 10.78 -7.35
CA GLN A 48 1.77 10.60 -7.84
C GLN A 48 1.42 9.10 -7.88
N ALA A 49 2.28 8.27 -8.48
CA ALA A 49 2.07 6.84 -8.55
C ALA A 49 1.96 6.19 -7.16
N LEU A 50 2.87 6.53 -6.24
CA LEU A 50 2.83 6.05 -4.85
C LEU A 50 1.54 6.48 -4.14
N SER A 51 1.08 7.72 -4.37
CA SER A 51 -0.14 8.23 -3.75
C SER A 51 -1.38 7.48 -4.25
N GLU A 52 -1.45 7.17 -5.54
CA GLU A 52 -2.55 6.40 -6.12
C GLU A 52 -2.57 4.96 -5.61
N ILE A 53 -1.41 4.32 -5.53
CA ILE A 53 -1.27 2.97 -4.99
C ILE A 53 -1.64 2.94 -3.51
N ALA A 54 -1.10 3.85 -2.70
CA ALA A 54 -1.43 3.95 -1.27
C ALA A 54 -2.92 4.19 -1.05
N ALA A 55 -3.56 5.03 -1.88
CA ALA A 55 -5.00 5.25 -1.81
C ALA A 55 -5.80 3.98 -2.17
N ARG A 56 -5.37 3.22 -3.17
CA ARG A 56 -6.00 1.96 -3.58
C ARG A 56 -5.84 0.88 -2.51
N VAL A 57 -4.63 0.66 -2.02
CA VAL A 57 -4.33 -0.30 -0.95
C VAL A 57 -5.09 0.07 0.32
N GLY A 58 -5.05 1.34 0.73
CA GLY A 58 -5.77 1.78 1.92
C GLY A 58 -7.30 1.61 1.83
N ARG A 59 -7.90 1.67 0.64
CA ARG A 59 -9.33 1.31 0.46
C ARG A 59 -9.56 -0.19 0.69
N ALA A 60 -8.69 -1.04 0.17
CA ALA A 60 -8.76 -2.48 0.37
C ALA A 60 -8.55 -2.86 1.84
N GLU A 61 -7.56 -2.28 2.50
CA GLU A 61 -7.30 -2.48 3.94
C GLU A 61 -8.49 -2.07 4.81
N ARG A 62 -9.12 -0.92 4.52
CA ARG A 62 -10.33 -0.50 5.26
C ARG A 62 -11.50 -1.44 5.03
N ALA A 63 -11.68 -1.96 3.82
CA ALA A 63 -12.71 -2.97 3.57
C ALA A 63 -12.42 -4.28 4.31
N LEU A 64 -11.16 -4.73 4.30
CA LEU A 64 -10.71 -5.91 5.07
C LEU A 64 -10.88 -5.71 6.57
N ALA A 65 -10.67 -4.50 7.09
CA ALA A 65 -10.86 -4.21 8.50
C ALA A 65 -12.30 -4.45 8.96
N CYS A 66 -13.30 -4.22 8.09
CA CYS A 66 -14.69 -4.57 8.39
C CYS A 66 -14.87 -6.10 8.55
N TYR A 67 -14.27 -6.90 7.68
CA TYR A 67 -14.32 -8.36 7.78
C TYR A 67 -13.46 -8.93 8.93
N ALA A 68 -12.44 -8.19 9.36
CA ALA A 68 -11.58 -8.60 10.47
C ALA A 68 -12.25 -8.38 11.85
N ASP A 69 -13.23 -7.49 11.92
CA ASP A 69 -14.03 -7.20 13.11
C ASP A 69 -14.95 -8.39 13.43
N GLU A 70 -14.90 -8.88 14.67
CA GLU A 70 -15.69 -10.02 15.12
C GLU A 70 -17.19 -9.69 15.14
N SER A 71 -17.55 -8.45 15.50
CA SER A 71 -18.95 -7.99 15.56
C SER A 71 -19.64 -7.97 14.19
N PHE A 72 -18.86 -7.91 13.10
CA PHE A 72 -19.38 -8.04 11.74
C PHE A 72 -20.03 -9.41 11.52
N TRP A 73 -19.51 -10.46 12.17
CA TRP A 73 -19.97 -11.84 12.02
C TRP A 73 -21.00 -12.26 13.07
N GLU A 74 -21.19 -11.46 14.12
CA GLU A 74 -22.22 -11.68 15.16
C GLU A 74 -23.62 -11.18 14.74
N ALA A 75 -23.71 -10.34 13.71
CA ALA A 75 -24.99 -9.99 13.10
C ALA A 75 -25.60 -11.23 12.41
N ASP A 76 -26.93 -11.25 12.18
CA ASP A 76 -27.66 -12.28 11.41
C ASP A 76 -27.19 -12.33 9.93
N CYS A 77 -25.92 -12.66 9.73
CA CYS A 77 -25.30 -12.91 8.45
C CYS A 77 -25.72 -14.30 8.02
N ALA A 78 -26.29 -14.41 6.82
CA ALA A 78 -26.70 -15.69 6.25
C ALA A 78 -25.55 -16.71 6.37
N GLU A 79 -25.75 -17.77 7.17
CA GLU A 79 -24.82 -18.86 7.51
C GLU A 79 -24.25 -19.63 6.28
N ALA A 80 -24.56 -19.19 5.05
CA ALA A 80 -24.34 -19.91 3.81
C ALA A 80 -23.11 -19.47 3.00
N SER A 81 -22.38 -18.43 3.42
CA SER A 81 -21.16 -18.00 2.71
C SER A 81 -19.93 -18.72 3.26
N LEU A 82 -19.05 -19.23 2.38
CA LEU A 82 -17.75 -19.79 2.79
C LEU A 82 -16.92 -18.83 3.64
N ALA A 83 -17.08 -17.51 3.45
CA ALA A 83 -16.42 -16.48 4.24
C ALA A 83 -16.91 -16.42 5.70
N PHE A 84 -18.14 -16.89 5.98
CA PHE A 84 -18.66 -16.97 7.35
C PHE A 84 -17.85 -17.96 8.18
N HIS A 85 -17.41 -19.07 7.58
CA HIS A 85 -16.69 -20.13 8.28
C HIS A 85 -15.27 -19.73 8.71
N ASP A 86 -14.64 -18.76 8.05
CA ASP A 86 -13.32 -18.25 8.48
C ASP A 86 -13.41 -17.16 9.56
N HIS A 87 -14.61 -16.63 9.83
CA HIS A 87 -14.87 -15.60 10.84
C HIS A 87 -13.87 -14.42 10.79
N GLY A 88 -13.44 -14.03 9.58
CA GLY A 88 -12.50 -12.94 9.35
C GLY A 88 -11.03 -13.32 9.54
N GLU A 89 -10.68 -14.59 9.71
CA GLU A 89 -9.29 -15.05 9.88
C GLU A 89 -8.43 -14.69 8.67
N ILE A 90 -8.97 -14.82 7.46
CA ILE A 90 -8.30 -14.42 6.23
C ILE A 90 -8.05 -12.91 6.21
N ALA A 91 -9.04 -12.12 6.62
CA ALA A 91 -8.92 -10.66 6.67
C ALA A 91 -7.87 -10.20 7.70
N ARG A 92 -7.90 -10.74 8.91
CA ARG A 92 -6.90 -10.47 9.97
C ARG A 92 -5.49 -10.83 9.50
N SER A 93 -5.37 -11.96 8.80
CA SER A 93 -4.07 -12.42 8.31
C SER A 93 -3.53 -11.58 7.17
N ALA A 94 -4.38 -11.19 6.22
CA ALA A 94 -4.00 -10.27 5.14
C ALA A 94 -3.53 -8.91 5.69
N LEU A 95 -4.25 -8.35 6.68
CA LEU A 95 -3.87 -7.10 7.35
C LEU A 95 -2.58 -7.25 8.17
N ALA A 96 -2.28 -8.44 8.68
CA ALA A 96 -1.01 -8.76 9.34
C ALA A 96 0.15 -9.04 8.35
N GLY A 97 -0.08 -8.91 7.04
CA GLY A 97 0.93 -9.17 6.01
C GLY A 97 1.20 -10.65 5.76
N LYS A 98 0.29 -11.55 6.14
CA LYS A 98 0.39 -12.99 5.93
C LYS A 98 -0.43 -13.42 4.72
N GLU A 99 0.16 -14.26 3.87
CA GLU A 99 -0.52 -14.83 2.70
C GLU A 99 -1.18 -16.18 3.03
N LEU A 100 -2.25 -16.17 3.84
CA LEU A 100 -2.99 -17.40 4.16
C LEU A 100 -3.82 -17.94 2.99
N TYR A 101 -4.04 -17.14 1.95
CA TYR A 101 -4.77 -17.58 0.75
C TYR A 101 -4.07 -18.75 0.03
N ALA A 102 -2.75 -18.86 0.16
CA ALA A 102 -1.98 -19.97 -0.40
C ALA A 102 -2.19 -21.30 0.36
N LEU A 103 -2.65 -21.26 1.61
CA LEU A 103 -2.87 -22.43 2.48
C LEU A 103 -4.30 -22.99 2.40
N HIS A 104 -5.24 -22.26 1.80
CA HIS A 104 -6.65 -22.65 1.68
C HIS A 104 -6.97 -23.47 0.42
N ARG A 105 -5.96 -23.85 -0.38
CA ARG A 105 -6.14 -24.57 -1.65
C ARG A 105 -5.47 -25.95 -1.61
N ASP A 106 -6.10 -26.86 -0.89
CA ASP A 106 -6.02 -28.32 -1.07
C ASP A 106 -7.44 -28.90 -1.01
#